data_AF-A0A6B8TN12-F1
#
_entry.id   AF-A0A6B8TN12-F1
#
_cell.length_a   1.000
_cell.length_b   1.000
_cell.length_c   1.000
_cell.angle_alpha   90.00
_cell.angle_beta   90.00
_cell.angle_gamma   90.00
#
_symmetry.space_group_name_H-M   'P 1'
#
loop_
_entity.id
_entity.type
_entity.pdbx_description
1 polymer ?
#
loop_
_entity_poly.entity_id
_entity_poly.type
_entity_poly.pdbx_seq_one_letter_code
_entity_poly.pdbx_strand_id
1 'polypeptide(L)'
;MSFLGDYRDRRRETKLKLKAAKAKAKEDARHEAKLKDKAYRDGLKAAEVERKRDSKAAAKEAKLERKLDKRAMKRAEKIRKAGWKDEQKALKAKHKHQSRMAEKILEQQRKQGMTSDKAKGWVGAARLLLPVALPIGYRLMTFVQNRGQDASARRFGVSGDAVARFHGYGAPLRARIEGIRGSLERLEKSKASGTAGFVKDADNRLDLLVDAVETAEHMTPDQRRRAHTSISAELDGIDSEIMAKMGLTA
;
A
#
# COMPACT_ATOMS: atom_id res chain seq x y z
N MET A 1 92.22 -26.48 -30.19
CA MET A 1 91.05 -26.53 -29.30
C MET A 1 90.14 -25.36 -29.64
N SER A 2 88.97 -25.62 -30.23
CA SER A 2 88.16 -24.58 -30.90
C SER A 2 87.15 -23.92 -29.95
N PHE A 3 87.43 -22.68 -29.56
CA PHE A 3 86.65 -21.82 -28.65
C PHE A 3 85.15 -21.69 -29.01
N LEU A 4 84.79 -21.85 -30.29
CA LEU A 4 83.39 -21.76 -30.76
C LEU A 4 82.54 -23.01 -30.45
N GLY A 5 83.15 -24.18 -30.24
CA GLY A 5 82.42 -25.42 -29.94
C GLY A 5 81.82 -25.39 -28.53
N ASP A 6 82.65 -24.99 -27.55
CA ASP A 6 82.31 -24.95 -26.13
C ASP A 6 81.17 -23.95 -25.80
N TYR A 7 81.10 -22.83 -26.52
CA TYR A 7 79.99 -21.88 -26.40
C TYR A 7 78.66 -22.45 -26.89
N ARG A 8 78.69 -23.26 -27.97
CA ARG A 8 77.48 -23.89 -28.53
C ARG A 8 76.93 -24.96 -27.59
N ASP A 9 77.79 -25.71 -26.92
CA ASP A 9 77.38 -26.77 -26.00
C ASP A 9 76.84 -26.19 -24.68
N ARG A 10 77.46 -25.15 -24.10
CA ARG A 10 76.87 -24.41 -22.96
C ARG A 10 75.50 -23.83 -23.29
N ARG A 11 75.29 -23.32 -24.51
CA ARG A 11 73.96 -22.82 -24.95
C ARG A 11 72.93 -23.94 -25.07
N ARG A 12 73.35 -25.17 -25.42
CA ARG A 12 72.48 -26.35 -25.46
C ARG A 12 72.11 -26.80 -24.06
N GLU A 13 73.07 -26.91 -23.15
CA GLU A 13 72.83 -27.29 -21.76
C GLU A 13 71.92 -26.29 -21.03
N THR A 14 72.15 -24.99 -21.19
CA THR A 14 71.28 -23.95 -20.63
C THR A 14 69.87 -24.03 -21.19
N LYS A 15 69.70 -24.26 -22.50
CA LYS A 15 68.37 -24.50 -23.10
C LYS A 15 67.70 -25.76 -22.54
N LEU A 16 68.45 -26.84 -22.31
CA LEU A 16 67.92 -28.08 -21.72
C LEU A 16 67.49 -27.86 -20.27
N LYS A 17 68.32 -27.17 -19.47
CA LYS A 17 67.98 -26.78 -18.09
C LYS A 17 66.73 -25.89 -18.04
N LEU A 18 66.63 -24.90 -18.94
CA LEU A 18 65.44 -24.05 -19.06
C LEU A 18 64.19 -24.83 -19.48
N LYS A 19 64.32 -25.81 -20.38
CA LYS A 19 63.21 -26.69 -20.76
C LYS A 19 62.77 -27.58 -19.59
N ALA A 20 63.72 -28.15 -18.86
CA ALA A 20 63.44 -28.96 -17.67
C ALA A 20 62.79 -28.13 -16.56
N ALA A 21 63.27 -26.91 -16.31
CA ALA A 21 62.68 -25.99 -15.34
C ALA A 21 61.26 -25.58 -15.75
N LYS A 22 61.03 -25.26 -17.03
CA LYS A 22 59.68 -24.96 -17.54
C LYS A 22 58.74 -26.16 -17.46
N ALA A 23 59.25 -27.38 -17.69
CA ALA A 23 58.45 -28.59 -17.56
C ALA A 23 58.04 -28.85 -16.11
N LYS A 24 58.97 -28.71 -15.15
CA LYS A 24 58.66 -28.81 -13.71
C LYS A 24 57.66 -27.75 -13.27
N ALA A 25 57.89 -26.48 -13.61
CA ALA A 25 56.96 -25.40 -13.29
C ALA A 25 55.56 -25.61 -13.90
N LYS A 26 55.47 -26.23 -15.08
CA LYS A 26 54.18 -26.58 -15.70
C LYS A 26 53.45 -27.70 -14.95
N GLU A 27 54.18 -28.71 -14.47
CA GLU A 27 53.60 -29.79 -13.67
C GLU A 27 53.18 -29.30 -12.28
N ASP A 28 54.00 -28.48 -11.62
CA ASP A 28 53.67 -27.86 -10.33
C ASP A 28 52.42 -26.98 -10.47
N ALA A 29 52.35 -26.14 -11.51
CA ALA A 29 51.17 -25.34 -11.79
C ALA A 29 49.91 -26.18 -12.09
N ARG A 30 50.07 -27.35 -12.75
CA ARG A 30 48.96 -28.29 -12.97
C ARG A 30 48.50 -28.93 -11.67
N HIS A 31 49.42 -29.29 -10.77
CA HIS A 31 49.09 -29.83 -9.46
C HIS A 31 48.37 -28.81 -8.58
N GLU A 32 48.88 -27.57 -8.53
CA GLU A 32 48.23 -26.47 -7.82
C GLU A 32 46.83 -26.17 -8.37
N ALA A 33 46.66 -26.15 -9.70
CA ALA A 33 45.36 -25.94 -10.32
C ALA A 33 44.36 -27.04 -9.95
N LYS A 34 44.79 -28.31 -9.93
CA LYS A 34 43.95 -29.43 -9.50
C LYS A 34 43.56 -29.33 -8.02
N LEU A 35 44.48 -28.91 -7.15
CA LEU A 35 44.20 -28.71 -5.73
C LEU A 35 43.19 -27.57 -5.53
N LYS A 36 43.33 -26.46 -6.26
CA LYS A 36 42.39 -25.33 -6.22
C LYS A 36 40.99 -25.73 -6.72
N ASP A 37 40.89 -26.47 -7.83
CA ASP A 37 39.60 -26.98 -8.34
C ASP A 37 38.94 -27.94 -7.34
N LYS A 38 39.71 -28.84 -6.71
CA LYS A 38 39.19 -29.74 -5.67
C LYS A 38 38.69 -28.95 -4.45
N ALA A 39 39.48 -28.01 -3.94
CA ALA A 39 39.09 -27.18 -2.81
C ALA A 39 37.83 -26.35 -3.11
N TYR A 40 37.71 -25.81 -4.32
CA TYR A 40 36.52 -25.09 -4.76
C TYR A 40 35.28 -26.00 -4.79
N ARG A 41 35.39 -27.21 -5.34
CA ARG A 41 34.27 -28.18 -5.38
C ARG A 41 33.86 -28.63 -3.98
N ASP A 42 34.82 -28.87 -3.10
CA ASP A 42 34.53 -29.26 -1.72
C ASP A 42 33.88 -28.11 -0.94
N GLY A 43 34.31 -26.86 -1.19
CA GLY A 43 33.66 -25.65 -0.68
C GLY A 43 32.23 -25.48 -1.18
N LEU A 44 31.97 -25.72 -2.47
CA LEU A 44 30.61 -25.70 -3.03
C LEU A 44 29.69 -26.74 -2.38
N LYS A 45 30.18 -27.97 -2.18
CA LYS A 45 29.42 -29.03 -1.51
C LYS A 45 29.14 -28.69 -0.05
N ALA A 46 30.12 -28.14 0.67
CA ALA A 46 29.94 -27.68 2.04
C ALA A 46 28.86 -26.58 2.12
N ALA A 47 28.93 -25.58 1.24
CA ALA A 47 27.96 -24.49 1.16
C ALA A 47 26.55 -25.00 0.80
N GLU A 48 26.41 -26.00 -0.07
CA GLU A 48 25.12 -26.60 -0.38
C GLU A 48 24.50 -27.34 0.83
N VAL A 49 25.34 -28.05 1.60
CA VAL A 49 24.90 -28.73 2.83
C VAL A 49 24.45 -27.72 3.88
N GLU A 50 25.17 -26.61 4.05
CA GLU A 50 24.77 -25.51 4.93
C GLU A 50 23.44 -24.90 4.51
N ARG A 51 23.28 -24.53 3.23
CA ARG A 51 21.99 -24.02 2.70
C ARG A 51 20.83 -24.99 2.94
N LYS A 52 21.06 -26.30 2.81
CA LYS A 52 20.05 -27.34 3.09
C LYS A 52 19.72 -27.43 4.59
N ARG A 53 20.67 -27.18 5.48
CA ARG A 53 20.43 -27.12 6.93
C ARG A 53 19.66 -25.86 7.30
N ASP A 54 20.06 -24.71 6.77
CA ASP A 54 19.44 -23.41 7.04
C ASP A 54 18.00 -23.37 6.52
N SER A 55 17.77 -23.85 5.30
CA SER A 55 16.40 -23.97 4.76
C SER A 55 15.51 -24.90 5.58
N LYS A 56 16.06 -26.00 6.13
CA LYS A 56 15.31 -26.89 7.04
C LYS A 56 15.05 -26.23 8.39
N ALA A 57 15.99 -25.46 8.93
CA ALA A 57 15.82 -24.69 10.15
C ALA A 57 14.73 -23.62 9.97
N ALA A 58 14.85 -22.80 8.92
CA ALA A 58 13.86 -21.80 8.54
C ALA A 58 12.47 -22.42 8.31
N ALA A 59 12.39 -23.59 7.67
CA ALA A 59 11.11 -24.29 7.48
C ALA A 59 10.49 -24.79 8.81
N LYS A 60 11.31 -25.15 9.81
CA LYS A 60 10.82 -25.52 11.15
C LYS A 60 10.33 -24.28 11.92
N GLU A 61 11.08 -23.18 11.87
CA GLU A 61 10.71 -21.92 12.49
C GLU A 61 9.41 -21.37 11.90
N ALA A 62 9.29 -21.32 10.57
CA ALA A 62 8.06 -20.91 9.90
C ALA A 62 6.85 -21.81 10.27
N LYS A 63 7.07 -23.12 10.52
CA LYS A 63 6.00 -24.00 11.01
C LYS A 63 5.60 -23.69 12.45
N LEU A 64 6.54 -23.30 13.31
CA LEU A 64 6.27 -22.90 14.69
C LEU A 64 5.53 -21.55 14.74
N GLU A 65 5.98 -20.56 13.98
CA GLU A 65 5.32 -19.25 13.84
C GLU A 65 3.88 -19.42 13.37
N ARG A 66 3.64 -20.18 12.29
CA ARG A 66 2.28 -20.49 11.83
C ARG A 66 1.39 -21.13 12.89
N LYS A 67 1.96 -21.93 13.82
CA LYS A 67 1.20 -22.52 14.93
C LYS A 67 0.89 -21.47 16.01
N LEU A 68 1.83 -20.57 16.30
CA LEU A 68 1.65 -19.47 17.24
C LEU A 68 0.59 -18.49 16.71
N ASP A 69 0.66 -18.11 15.43
CA ASP A 69 -0.32 -17.24 14.78
C ASP A 69 -1.71 -17.85 14.79
N LYS A 70 -1.83 -19.14 14.47
CA LYS A 70 -3.13 -19.84 14.57
C LYS A 70 -3.69 -19.82 16.00
N ARG A 71 -2.84 -19.91 17.02
CA ARG A 71 -3.27 -19.80 18.43
C ARG A 71 -3.65 -18.36 18.78
N ALA A 72 -2.89 -17.37 18.33
CA ALA A 72 -3.17 -15.95 18.53
C ALA A 72 -4.49 -15.54 17.87
N MET A 73 -4.71 -15.94 16.61
CA MET A 73 -5.96 -15.73 15.88
C MET A 73 -7.16 -16.35 16.59
N LYS A 74 -7.05 -17.58 17.09
CA LYS A 74 -8.13 -18.22 17.86
C LYS A 74 -8.43 -17.47 19.17
N ARG A 75 -7.42 -16.92 19.84
CA ARG A 75 -7.61 -16.09 21.05
C ARG A 75 -8.27 -14.76 20.69
N ALA A 76 -7.80 -14.07 19.65
CA ALA A 76 -8.38 -12.83 19.17
C ALA A 76 -9.85 -13.01 18.74
N GLU A 77 -10.17 -14.11 18.05
CA GLU A 77 -11.54 -14.41 17.65
C GLU A 77 -12.46 -14.66 18.85
N LYS A 78 -11.96 -15.33 19.90
CA LYS A 78 -12.72 -15.50 21.16
C LYS A 78 -12.98 -14.16 21.84
N ILE A 79 -11.96 -13.29 21.93
CA ILE A 79 -12.10 -11.95 22.51
C ILE A 79 -13.12 -11.13 21.70
N ARG A 80 -13.03 -11.17 20.36
CA ARG A 80 -13.99 -10.48 19.47
C ARG A 80 -15.41 -10.99 19.66
N LYS A 81 -15.61 -12.31 19.77
CA LYS A 81 -16.92 -12.92 20.01
C LYS A 81 -17.49 -12.57 21.39
N ALA A 82 -16.64 -12.48 22.42
CA ALA A 82 -17.04 -12.04 23.75
C ALA A 82 -17.47 -10.56 23.72
N GLY A 83 -16.64 -9.68 23.15
CA GLY A 83 -16.95 -8.26 23.00
C GLY A 83 -18.24 -8.00 22.22
N TRP A 84 -18.48 -8.75 21.14
CA TRP A 84 -19.73 -8.65 20.36
C TRP A 84 -20.98 -8.94 21.19
N LYS A 85 -20.93 -9.95 22.09
CA LYS A 85 -22.07 -10.29 22.95
C LYS A 85 -22.33 -9.20 24.00
N ASP A 86 -21.27 -8.63 24.55
CA ASP A 86 -21.37 -7.56 25.54
C ASP A 86 -21.88 -6.27 24.91
N GLU A 87 -21.42 -5.96 23.69
CA GLU A 87 -21.89 -4.82 22.91
C GLU A 87 -23.38 -4.98 22.54
N GLN A 88 -23.83 -6.17 22.13
CA GLN A 88 -25.26 -6.42 21.89
C GLN A 88 -26.12 -6.25 23.15
N LYS A 89 -25.63 -6.70 24.32
CA LYS A 89 -26.35 -6.50 25.59
C LYS A 89 -26.41 -5.02 25.95
N ALA A 90 -25.31 -4.29 25.78
CA ALA A 90 -25.25 -2.86 26.02
C ALA A 90 -26.18 -2.08 25.08
N LEU A 91 -26.21 -2.43 23.78
CA LEU A 91 -27.13 -1.84 22.81
C LEU A 91 -28.60 -2.12 23.16
N LYS A 92 -28.95 -3.36 23.51
CA LYS A 92 -30.30 -3.71 23.97
C LYS A 92 -30.71 -2.96 25.24
N ALA A 93 -29.79 -2.81 26.20
CA ALA A 93 -30.02 -2.01 27.41
C ALA A 93 -30.26 -0.54 27.07
N LYS A 94 -29.47 0.05 26.17
CA LYS A 94 -29.67 1.42 25.67
C LYS A 94 -31.03 1.59 25.00
N HIS A 95 -31.43 0.66 24.13
CA HIS A 95 -32.74 0.70 23.46
C HIS A 95 -33.90 0.62 24.46
N LYS A 96 -33.83 -0.28 25.45
CA LYS A 96 -34.86 -0.37 26.51
C LYS A 96 -34.93 0.90 27.36
N HIS A 97 -33.78 1.52 27.64
CA HIS A 97 -33.76 2.79 28.38
C HIS A 97 -34.39 3.91 27.55
N GLN A 98 -34.05 4.00 26.26
CA GLN A 98 -34.63 4.98 25.34
C GLN A 98 -36.14 4.79 25.18
N SER A 99 -36.63 3.55 25.04
CA SER A 99 -38.06 3.29 24.91
C SER A 99 -38.82 3.69 26.18
N ARG A 100 -38.29 3.36 27.37
CA ARG A 100 -38.88 3.77 28.65
C ARG A 100 -38.88 5.29 28.84
N MET A 101 -37.82 5.97 28.42
CA MET A 101 -37.78 7.43 28.47
C MET A 101 -38.78 8.05 27.48
N ALA A 102 -38.89 7.49 26.27
CA ALA A 102 -39.89 7.90 25.29
C ALA A 102 -41.33 7.68 25.80
N GLU A 103 -41.62 6.53 26.40
CA GLU A 103 -42.91 6.24 27.04
C GLU A 103 -43.23 7.23 28.16
N LYS A 104 -42.28 7.52 29.05
CA LYS A 104 -42.46 8.53 30.10
C LYS A 104 -42.70 9.93 29.55
N ILE A 105 -42.00 10.31 28.48
CA ILE A 105 -42.20 11.59 27.80
C ILE A 105 -43.60 11.62 27.16
N LEU A 106 -44.03 10.53 26.51
CA LEU A 106 -45.36 10.41 25.92
C LEU A 106 -46.47 10.44 26.99
N GLU A 107 -46.28 9.80 28.14
CA GLU A 107 -47.21 9.89 29.26
C GLU A 107 -47.28 11.31 29.86
N GLN A 108 -46.14 11.98 30.01
CA GLN A 108 -46.11 13.39 30.42
C GLN A 108 -46.83 14.29 29.40
N GLN A 109 -46.62 14.05 28.10
CA GLN A 109 -47.32 14.77 27.03
C GLN A 109 -48.82 14.45 26.99
N ARG A 110 -49.23 13.20 27.25
CA ARG A 110 -50.66 12.81 27.33
C ARG A 110 -51.37 13.43 28.53
N LYS A 111 -50.69 13.52 29.68
CA LYS A 111 -51.22 14.19 30.88
C LYS A 111 -51.28 15.71 30.73
N GLN A 112 -50.39 16.27 29.92
CA GLN A 112 -50.37 17.69 29.56
C GLN A 112 -51.04 17.88 28.18
N GLY A 113 -52.35 17.68 28.10
CA GLY A 113 -53.12 17.91 26.87
C GLY A 113 -52.78 19.27 26.21
N MET A 114 -52.84 19.31 24.87
CA MET A 114 -52.41 20.46 24.07
C MET A 114 -53.36 21.65 24.29
N THR A 115 -53.01 22.55 25.19
CA THR A 115 -53.76 23.79 25.44
C THR A 115 -53.46 24.81 24.35
N SER A 116 -54.44 25.66 24.00
CA SER A 116 -54.32 26.72 22.98
C SER A 116 -53.09 27.61 23.19
N ASP A 117 -52.70 27.85 24.44
CA ASP A 117 -51.51 28.65 24.78
C ASP A 117 -50.19 27.95 24.43
N LYS A 118 -50.10 26.63 24.54
CA LYS A 118 -48.92 25.88 24.08
C LYS A 118 -48.83 25.83 22.57
N ALA A 119 -49.95 25.78 21.85
CA ALA A 119 -49.95 25.86 20.38
C ALA A 119 -49.37 27.20 19.89
N LYS A 120 -49.75 28.32 20.53
CA LYS A 120 -49.17 29.64 20.25
C LYS A 120 -47.69 29.70 20.62
N GLY A 121 -47.28 29.09 21.74
CA GLY A 121 -45.89 28.96 22.14
C GLY A 121 -45.04 28.14 21.17
N TRP A 122 -45.58 27.06 20.62
CA TRP A 122 -44.94 26.22 19.60
C TRP A 122 -44.75 26.94 18.28
N VAL A 123 -45.75 27.72 17.83
CA VAL A 123 -45.62 28.54 16.62
C VAL A 123 -44.55 29.62 16.81
N GLY A 124 -44.51 30.27 17.98
CA GLY A 124 -43.46 31.23 18.32
C GLY A 124 -42.07 30.60 18.36
N ALA A 125 -41.93 29.45 19.02
CA ALA A 125 -40.68 28.71 19.10
C ALA A 125 -40.22 28.19 17.72
N ALA A 126 -41.14 27.71 16.89
CA ALA A 126 -40.84 27.28 15.53
C ALA A 126 -40.34 28.46 14.68
N ARG A 127 -40.96 29.65 14.79
CA ARG A 127 -40.50 30.86 14.10
C ARG A 127 -39.12 31.33 14.54
N LEU A 128 -38.81 31.18 15.82
CA LEU A 128 -37.51 31.53 16.39
C LEU A 128 -36.41 30.52 16.00
N LEU A 129 -36.75 29.25 15.90
CA LEU A 129 -35.81 28.18 15.52
C LEU A 129 -35.66 28.03 14.01
N LEU A 130 -36.60 28.54 13.21
CA LEU A 130 -36.58 28.48 11.74
C LEU A 130 -35.23 28.90 11.12
N PRO A 131 -34.59 30.02 11.52
CA PRO A 131 -33.33 30.48 10.93
C PRO A 131 -32.14 29.55 11.20
N VAL A 132 -32.19 28.78 12.29
CA VAL A 132 -31.11 27.88 12.72
C VAL A 132 -31.39 26.45 12.27
N ALA A 133 -32.65 26.03 12.31
CA ALA A 133 -33.10 24.71 11.88
C ALA A 133 -33.03 24.53 10.36
N LEU A 134 -33.26 25.58 9.56
CA LEU A 134 -33.15 25.53 8.10
C LEU A 134 -31.71 25.14 7.64
N PRO A 135 -30.64 25.82 8.06
CA PRO A 135 -29.26 25.43 7.74
C PRO A 135 -28.89 24.03 8.23
N ILE A 136 -29.33 23.65 9.43
CA ILE A 136 -29.01 22.34 10.01
C ILE A 136 -29.75 21.23 9.27
N GLY A 137 -31.03 21.41 8.98
CA GLY A 137 -31.85 20.49 8.19
C GLY A 137 -31.28 20.30 6.79
N TYR A 138 -30.87 21.39 6.14
CA TYR A 138 -30.17 21.34 4.85
C TYR A 138 -28.86 20.55 4.95
N ARG A 139 -28.03 20.83 5.97
CA ARG A 139 -26.78 20.08 6.21
C ARG A 139 -27.02 18.60 6.53
N LEU A 140 -28.10 18.25 7.22
CA LEU A 140 -28.45 16.86 7.49
C LEU A 140 -28.94 16.15 6.23
N MET A 141 -29.72 16.85 5.39
CA MET A 141 -30.21 16.32 4.12
C MET A 141 -29.06 16.09 3.14
N THR A 142 -28.10 17.01 3.05
CA THR A 142 -26.87 16.81 2.28
C THR A 142 -25.97 15.72 2.88
N PHE A 143 -25.87 15.63 4.22
CA PHE A 143 -25.05 14.60 4.87
C PHE A 143 -25.57 13.17 4.65
N VAL A 144 -26.90 12.97 4.61
CA VAL A 144 -27.50 11.66 4.29
C VAL A 144 -27.25 11.26 2.84
N GLN A 145 -27.32 12.23 1.92
CA GLN A 145 -27.01 12.02 0.50
C GLN A 145 -25.52 11.77 0.25
N ASN A 146 -24.65 12.40 1.05
CA ASN A 146 -23.19 12.29 0.92
C ASN A 146 -22.59 11.07 1.64
N ARG A 147 -23.26 10.40 2.59
CA ARG A 147 -22.70 9.21 3.28
C ARG A 147 -22.32 8.06 2.35
N GLY A 148 -23.02 7.88 1.24
CA GLY A 148 -22.69 6.86 0.23
C GLY A 148 -21.46 7.21 -0.61
N GLN A 149 -21.19 8.50 -0.80
CA GLN A 149 -20.12 9.01 -1.65
C GLN A 149 -18.86 9.34 -0.83
N ASP A 150 -19.02 9.88 0.39
CA ASP A 150 -17.94 10.26 1.30
C ASP A 150 -17.14 9.06 1.85
N ALA A 151 -17.79 7.91 2.08
CA ALA A 151 -17.08 6.74 2.60
C ALA A 151 -16.13 6.12 1.56
N SER A 152 -16.48 6.20 0.28
CA SER A 152 -15.62 5.83 -0.84
C SER A 152 -14.62 6.93 -1.15
N ALA A 153 -15.02 8.20 -1.17
CA ALA A 153 -14.13 9.35 -1.41
C ALA A 153 -12.99 9.45 -0.39
N ARG A 154 -13.29 9.24 0.91
CA ARG A 154 -12.27 9.22 1.99
C ARG A 154 -11.28 8.07 1.86
N ARG A 155 -11.68 6.92 1.28
CA ARG A 155 -10.76 5.80 1.01
C ARG A 155 -9.77 6.10 -0.12
N PHE A 156 -10.10 7.04 -1.00
CA PHE A 156 -9.26 7.46 -2.11
C PHE A 156 -8.63 8.86 -1.89
N GLY A 157 -8.73 9.41 -0.67
CA GLY A 157 -8.08 10.68 -0.30
C GLY A 157 -8.68 11.94 -0.94
N VAL A 158 -9.91 11.87 -1.48
CA VAL A 158 -10.55 13.00 -2.19
C VAL A 158 -11.76 13.53 -1.42
N SER A 159 -12.04 14.84 -1.51
CA SER A 159 -13.25 15.44 -0.94
C SER A 159 -14.51 15.01 -1.70
N GLY A 160 -15.63 14.81 -1.00
CA GLY A 160 -16.90 14.40 -1.60
C GLY A 160 -17.40 15.36 -2.70
N ASP A 161 -17.12 16.66 -2.56
CA ASP A 161 -17.49 17.69 -3.54
C ASP A 161 -16.76 17.54 -4.88
N ALA A 162 -15.53 17.01 -4.88
CA ALA A 162 -14.78 16.74 -6.10
C ALA A 162 -15.28 15.48 -6.80
N VAL A 163 -15.73 14.49 -6.03
CA VAL A 163 -16.33 13.25 -6.57
C VAL A 163 -17.70 13.51 -7.19
N ALA A 164 -18.49 14.44 -6.63
CA ALA A 164 -19.81 14.80 -7.13
C ALA A 164 -19.82 15.35 -8.58
N ARG A 165 -18.66 15.79 -9.10
CA ARG A 165 -18.48 16.26 -10.48
C ARG A 165 -18.32 15.12 -11.49
N PHE A 166 -18.04 13.92 -11.03
CA PHE A 166 -17.82 12.74 -11.86
C PHE A 166 -18.91 11.70 -11.60
N HIS A 167 -19.32 10.98 -12.63
CA HIS A 167 -20.33 9.94 -12.56
C HIS A 167 -19.71 8.55 -12.79
N GLY A 168 -20.38 7.49 -12.32
CA GLY A 168 -19.93 6.10 -12.50
C GLY A 168 -19.18 5.52 -11.29
N TYR A 169 -18.77 4.25 -11.39
CA TYR A 169 -18.11 3.52 -10.31
C TYR A 169 -16.68 4.04 -10.05
N GLY A 170 -16.05 4.66 -11.03
CA GLY A 170 -14.70 5.22 -11.04
C GLY A 170 -14.65 6.71 -10.70
N ALA A 171 -15.77 7.35 -10.34
CA ALA A 171 -15.82 8.76 -9.98
C ALA A 171 -14.79 9.18 -8.91
N PRO A 172 -14.53 8.39 -7.84
CA PRO A 172 -13.48 8.73 -6.88
C PRO A 172 -12.07 8.75 -7.48
N LEU A 173 -11.77 7.86 -8.42
CA LEU A 173 -10.46 7.80 -9.09
C LEU A 173 -10.28 8.97 -10.06
N ARG A 174 -11.33 9.35 -10.81
CA ARG A 174 -11.31 10.54 -11.67
C ARG A 174 -11.08 11.82 -10.88
N ALA A 175 -11.75 11.97 -9.74
CA ALA A 175 -11.54 13.12 -8.86
C ALA A 175 -10.11 13.16 -8.29
N ARG A 176 -9.51 12.00 -8.03
CA ARG A 176 -8.12 11.90 -7.58
C ARG A 176 -7.12 12.27 -8.67
N ILE A 177 -7.34 11.79 -9.90
CA ILE A 177 -6.53 12.14 -11.07
C ILE A 177 -6.49 13.66 -11.24
N GLU A 178 -7.66 14.31 -11.17
CA GLU A 178 -7.76 15.78 -11.26
C GLU A 178 -7.01 16.49 -10.12
N GLY A 179 -7.09 15.96 -8.90
CA GLY A 179 -6.31 16.47 -7.77
C GLY A 179 -4.80 16.40 -7.99
N ILE A 180 -4.31 15.29 -8.57
CA ILE A 180 -2.89 15.09 -8.90
C ILE A 180 -2.47 16.02 -10.05
N ARG A 181 -3.30 16.22 -11.08
CA ARG A 181 -3.05 17.23 -12.13
C ARG A 181 -2.85 18.63 -11.55
N GLY A 182 -3.70 19.02 -10.60
CA GLY A 182 -3.51 20.29 -9.88
C GLY A 182 -2.20 20.36 -9.08
N SER A 183 -1.72 19.23 -8.55
CA SER A 183 -0.39 19.16 -7.90
C SER A 183 0.76 19.27 -8.90
N LEU A 184 0.64 18.63 -10.07
CA LEU A 184 1.61 18.75 -11.16
C LEU A 184 1.71 20.18 -11.69
N GLU A 185 0.58 20.86 -11.87
CA GLU A 185 0.55 22.26 -12.30
C GLU A 185 1.25 23.18 -11.28
N ARG A 186 1.08 22.92 -9.97
CA ARG A 186 1.82 23.62 -8.92
C ARG A 186 3.32 23.33 -8.96
N LEU A 187 3.71 22.08 -9.22
CA LEU A 187 5.11 21.67 -9.38
C LEU A 187 5.76 22.30 -10.61
N GLU A 188 5.02 22.44 -11.71
CA GLU A 188 5.48 23.13 -12.91
C GLU A 188 5.69 24.63 -12.63
N LYS A 189 4.72 25.27 -11.96
CA LYS A 189 4.79 26.68 -11.58
C LYS A 189 5.91 26.99 -10.58
N SER A 190 6.33 26.03 -9.76
CA SER A 190 7.44 26.22 -8.81
C SER A 190 8.81 26.34 -9.50
N LYS A 191 8.91 26.00 -10.80
CA LYS A 191 10.14 26.06 -11.62
C LYS A 191 11.33 25.32 -10.99
N ALA A 192 11.07 24.28 -10.19
CA ALA A 192 12.12 23.42 -9.65
C ALA A 192 12.93 22.78 -10.79
N SER A 193 14.26 22.75 -10.66
CA SER A 193 15.15 22.22 -11.71
C SER A 193 14.90 20.73 -11.95
N GLY A 194 14.81 20.32 -13.22
CA GLY A 194 14.65 18.91 -13.60
C GLY A 194 13.23 18.31 -13.43
N THR A 195 12.20 19.13 -13.21
CA THR A 195 10.81 18.64 -13.05
C THR A 195 9.99 18.63 -14.34
N ALA A 196 10.34 19.44 -15.35
CA ALA A 196 9.54 19.57 -16.58
C ALA A 196 9.35 18.25 -17.35
N GLY A 197 10.39 17.42 -17.47
CA GLY A 197 10.28 16.11 -18.11
C GLY A 197 9.37 15.15 -17.34
N PHE A 198 9.42 15.21 -16.00
CA PHE A 198 8.54 14.42 -15.15
C PHE A 198 7.09 14.90 -15.22
N VAL A 199 6.83 16.20 -15.21
CA VAL A 199 5.45 16.73 -15.31
C VAL A 199 4.79 16.21 -16.58
N LYS A 200 5.50 16.27 -17.72
CA LYS A 200 4.99 15.75 -18.99
C LYS A 200 4.76 14.23 -18.98
N ASP A 201 5.68 13.47 -18.40
CA ASP A 201 5.53 12.02 -18.28
C ASP A 201 4.36 11.63 -17.36
N ALA A 202 4.25 12.28 -16.21
CA ALA A 202 3.17 12.07 -15.25
C ALA A 202 1.81 12.44 -15.87
N ASP A 203 1.72 13.52 -16.65
CA ASP A 203 0.48 13.91 -17.32
C ASP A 203 0.01 12.86 -18.34
N ASN A 204 0.93 12.37 -19.18
CA ASN A 204 0.65 11.26 -20.10
C ASN A 204 0.19 9.99 -19.36
N ARG A 205 0.82 9.66 -18.22
CA ARG A 205 0.41 8.53 -17.37
C ARG A 205 -1.00 8.75 -16.81
N LEU A 206 -1.34 9.96 -16.38
CA LEU A 206 -2.67 10.28 -15.88
C LEU A 206 -3.73 10.17 -16.98
N ASP A 207 -3.46 10.56 -18.22
CA ASP A 207 -4.35 10.32 -19.36
C ASP A 207 -4.65 8.82 -19.54
N LEU A 208 -3.60 7.98 -19.54
CA LEU A 208 -3.76 6.52 -19.63
C LEU A 208 -4.58 5.95 -18.47
N LEU A 209 -4.45 6.52 -17.26
CA LEU A 209 -5.25 6.11 -16.12
C LEU A 209 -6.71 6.53 -16.23
N VAL A 210 -7.03 7.66 -16.88
CA VAL A 210 -8.42 8.04 -17.20
C VAL A 210 -9.05 7.00 -18.12
N ASP A 211 -8.35 6.59 -19.18
CA ASP A 211 -8.81 5.55 -20.12
C ASP A 211 -8.98 4.20 -19.42
N ALA A 212 -8.07 3.86 -18.51
CA ALA A 212 -8.16 2.63 -17.71
C ALA A 212 -9.38 2.64 -16.77
N VAL A 213 -9.70 3.78 -16.16
CA VAL A 213 -10.92 3.95 -15.35
C VAL A 213 -12.16 3.75 -16.21
N GLU A 214 -12.20 4.33 -17.40
CA GLU A 214 -13.34 4.18 -18.33
C GLU A 214 -13.51 2.73 -18.82
N THR A 215 -12.40 2.06 -19.11
CA THR A 215 -12.40 0.64 -19.48
C THR A 215 -12.91 -0.22 -18.32
N ALA A 216 -12.55 0.11 -17.07
CA ALA A 216 -12.95 -0.64 -15.89
C ALA A 216 -14.47 -0.57 -15.61
N GLU A 217 -15.17 0.50 -16.02
CA GLU A 217 -16.63 0.62 -15.89
C GLU A 217 -17.36 -0.52 -16.63
N HIS A 218 -16.82 -0.96 -17.77
CA HIS A 218 -17.41 -1.98 -18.63
C HIS A 218 -17.02 -3.41 -18.23
N MET A 219 -16.19 -3.57 -17.19
CA MET A 219 -15.74 -4.88 -16.70
C MET A 219 -16.73 -5.51 -15.69
N THR A 220 -16.61 -6.81 -15.48
CA THR A 220 -17.31 -7.51 -14.38
C THR A 220 -16.93 -6.90 -13.02
N PRO A 221 -17.78 -6.99 -11.98
CA PRO A 221 -17.51 -6.35 -10.68
C PRO A 221 -16.16 -6.74 -10.05
N ASP A 222 -15.76 -8.00 -10.15
CA ASP A 222 -14.48 -8.48 -9.61
C ASP A 222 -13.28 -7.96 -10.41
N GLN A 223 -13.39 -7.90 -11.74
CA GLN A 223 -12.36 -7.32 -12.60
C GLN A 223 -12.24 -5.81 -12.37
N ARG A 224 -13.38 -5.09 -12.32
CA ARG A 224 -13.42 -3.66 -12.03
C ARG A 224 -12.77 -3.33 -10.70
N ARG A 225 -13.07 -4.09 -9.64
CA ARG A 225 -12.44 -3.90 -8.33
C ARG A 225 -10.93 -4.08 -8.39
N ARG A 226 -10.43 -5.10 -9.09
CA ARG A 226 -8.98 -5.31 -9.28
C ARG A 226 -8.34 -4.18 -10.08
N ALA A 227 -8.98 -3.74 -11.16
CA ALA A 227 -8.52 -2.61 -11.96
C ALA A 227 -8.45 -1.32 -11.12
N HIS A 228 -9.50 -1.01 -10.36
CA HIS A 228 -9.52 0.17 -9.47
C HIS A 228 -8.42 0.12 -8.40
N THR A 229 -8.13 -1.05 -7.82
CA THR A 229 -7.01 -1.20 -6.88
C THR A 229 -5.65 -0.93 -7.57
N SER A 230 -5.45 -1.45 -8.78
CA SER A 230 -4.21 -1.23 -9.54
C SER A 230 -4.03 0.25 -9.92
N ILE A 231 -5.10 0.89 -10.40
CA ILE A 231 -5.12 2.31 -10.75
C ILE A 231 -4.83 3.15 -9.49
N SER A 232 -5.44 2.82 -8.35
CA SER A 232 -5.17 3.53 -7.09
C SER A 232 -3.69 3.46 -6.69
N ALA A 233 -3.05 2.30 -6.84
CA ALA A 233 -1.64 2.12 -6.51
C ALA A 233 -0.71 2.93 -7.45
N GLU A 234 -1.05 3.02 -8.74
CA GLU A 234 -0.32 3.88 -9.69
C GLU A 234 -0.45 5.37 -9.32
N LEU A 235 -1.65 5.81 -8.92
CA LEU A 235 -1.87 7.19 -8.45
C LEU A 235 -1.10 7.47 -7.15
N ASP A 236 -1.01 6.51 -6.23
CA ASP A 236 -0.16 6.63 -5.02
C ASP A 236 1.32 6.80 -5.39
N GLY A 237 1.79 6.04 -6.39
CA GLY A 237 3.15 6.15 -6.92
C GLY A 237 3.46 7.54 -7.47
N ILE A 238 2.60 8.05 -8.36
CA ILE A 238 2.76 9.39 -8.95
C ILE A 238 2.76 10.47 -7.86
N ASP A 239 1.85 10.40 -6.90
CA ASP A 239 1.76 11.38 -5.81
C ASP A 239 3.04 11.37 -4.94
N SER A 240 3.60 10.19 -4.65
CA SER A 240 4.88 10.06 -3.93
C SER A 240 6.06 10.68 -4.70
N GLU A 241 6.11 10.51 -6.02
CA GLU A 241 7.14 11.10 -6.89
C GLU A 241 7.02 12.63 -6.95
N ILE A 242 5.79 13.15 -6.97
CA ILE A 242 5.52 14.59 -6.88
C ILE A 242 6.04 15.15 -5.55
N MET A 243 5.72 14.49 -4.43
CA MET A 243 6.17 14.92 -3.10
C MET A 243 7.71 14.89 -2.98
N ALA A 244 8.36 13.86 -3.51
CA ALA A 244 9.82 13.77 -3.56
C ALA A 244 10.44 14.93 -4.35
N LYS A 245 9.84 15.30 -5.48
CA LYS A 245 10.32 16.44 -6.29
C LYS A 245 10.01 17.80 -5.67
N MET A 246 9.00 17.89 -4.80
CA MET A 246 8.74 19.07 -3.97
C MET A 246 9.62 19.13 -2.72
N GLY A 247 10.44 18.12 -2.45
CA GLY A 247 11.31 18.06 -1.26
C GLY A 247 10.56 17.79 0.05
N LEU A 248 9.35 17.23 -0.01
CA LEU A 248 8.45 17.03 1.12
C LEU A 248 8.46 15.59 1.67
N THR A 249 9.57 14.89 1.57
CA THR A 249 9.73 13.52 2.08
C THR A 249 10.34 13.52 3.49
N ALA A 250 9.71 12.80 4.42
CA ALA A 250 10.32 12.37 5.69
C ALA A 250 11.32 11.23 5.45
#